data_AF-Q1V1U6-F1
#
_entry.id   AF-Q1V1U6-F1
#
_cell.length_a   1.000
_cell.length_b   1.000
_cell.length_c   1.000
_cell.angle_alpha   90.00
_cell.angle_beta   90.00
_cell.angle_gamma   90.00
#
_symmetry.space_group_name_H-M   'P 1'
#
loop_
_entity.id
_entity.type
_entity.pdbx_description
1 polymer ?
#
loop_
_entity_poly.entity_id
_entity_poly.type
_entity_poly.pdbx_seq_one_letter_code
_entity_poly.pdbx_strand_id
1 'polypeptide(L)'
;MLVGIDLDNTIINYDSVFKNILNKKTSIKDNHKKILKKKLQSVSLNLWTKTQGEVYGMYIHRAKLSDNFQKFLDFAKKNSIKIIIVSHKTKFPIIGKKINLHNAAISFLNKNIKRYKFIKNKDIFFEETLNNKLKKIKELDCDFFIDDLNKILNHKKFSKVTEKIFFGKNKNNNLKNKNWSQIIKLFKNKIKNLNNIENNNKVFQIYNKLKIVVKNFGNENSFKNELKFYQYLKKNNLNVTPKILKISHNKKSIKYSFIKKKNNLKIDQLILKNIKFINNINYFDIKKNNFSLAKDVCLNGKSYKLELYKRLKSSKRILENIKLEESKLLSKKLLEKFQILVKNSYFDKIPKIKKNELILSPCDYHWRNMIINNKKIFYIDFEFSGLDDISKLFAVYFLQPEKKISLRFYFKYIEFINKLFKLNKSQYLRMSYLLPIIYLRWSFILINKILKKKSQVNKRYQLVKVLNYLSSRNNYFVLYKKFT
;
A
#
# COMPACT_ATOMS: atom_id res chain seq x y z
N MET A 1 10.86 2.12 1.36
CA MET A 1 10.88 2.11 2.84
C MET A 1 11.79 3.23 3.31
N LEU A 2 11.32 4.05 4.27
CA LEU A 2 12.09 5.16 4.86
C LEU A 2 12.38 4.88 6.34
N VAL A 3 13.66 4.87 6.71
CA VAL A 3 14.14 4.64 8.08
C VAL A 3 14.77 5.91 8.61
N GLY A 4 14.18 6.47 9.68
CA GLY A 4 14.79 7.53 10.46
C GLY A 4 15.65 6.97 11.59
N ILE A 5 16.79 7.60 11.84
CA ILE A 5 17.78 7.14 12.83
C ILE A 5 18.23 8.34 13.66
N ASP A 6 18.24 8.20 14.98
CA ASP A 6 18.91 9.17 15.85
C ASP A 6 20.44 9.11 15.67
N LEU A 7 21.14 10.21 15.96
CA LEU A 7 22.59 10.28 15.80
C LEU A 7 23.33 9.77 17.04
N ASP A 8 23.08 10.39 18.18
CA ASP A 8 23.94 10.29 19.35
C ASP A 8 23.69 8.97 20.10
N ASN A 9 24.73 8.16 20.33
CA ASN A 9 24.65 6.79 20.89
C ASN A 9 23.88 5.75 20.04
N THR A 10 23.30 6.15 18.91
CA THR A 10 22.67 5.24 17.95
C THR A 10 23.58 4.99 16.75
N ILE A 11 24.00 6.06 16.06
CA ILE A 11 24.99 6.01 14.98
C ILE A 11 26.41 6.19 15.52
N ILE A 12 26.58 7.14 16.43
CA ILE A 12 27.89 7.49 17.00
C ILE A 12 28.02 6.87 18.39
N ASN A 13 29.04 6.04 18.58
CA ASN A 13 29.41 5.51 19.87
C ASN A 13 30.44 6.41 20.55
N TYR A 14 30.03 7.02 21.66
CA TYR A 14 30.86 7.91 22.46
C TYR A 14 31.48 7.26 23.70
N ASP A 15 31.25 5.96 23.96
CA ASP A 15 31.62 5.29 25.22
C ASP A 15 33.10 5.50 25.58
N SER A 16 34.02 5.29 24.62
CA SER A 16 35.46 5.48 24.83
C SER A 16 35.86 6.94 25.06
N VAL A 17 35.20 7.88 24.37
CA VAL A 17 35.49 9.31 24.49
C VAL A 17 35.06 9.84 25.85
N PHE A 18 33.85 9.47 26.31
CA PHE A 18 33.39 9.79 27.65
C PHE A 18 34.32 9.20 28.71
N LYS A 19 34.70 7.92 28.59
CA LYS A 19 35.64 7.28 29.53
C LYS A 19 36.96 8.06 29.61
N ASN A 20 37.57 8.36 28.47
CA ASN A 20 38.87 9.03 28.43
C ASN A 20 38.83 10.45 29.00
N ILE A 21 37.77 11.22 28.75
CA ILE A 21 37.66 12.59 29.24
C ILE A 21 37.33 12.61 30.74
N LEU A 22 36.43 11.72 31.19
CA LEU A 22 36.03 11.66 32.59
C LEU A 22 37.15 11.15 33.49
N ASN A 23 37.93 10.17 33.04
CA ASN A 23 39.12 9.72 33.75
C ASN A 23 40.19 10.83 33.91
N LYS A 24 40.23 11.80 32.99
CA LYS A 24 41.14 12.94 33.08
C LYS A 24 40.63 14.06 33.99
N LYS A 25 39.32 14.14 34.17
CA LYS A 25 38.66 15.23 34.92
C LYS A 25 38.25 14.84 36.33
N THR A 26 38.17 13.55 36.62
CA THR A 26 37.70 13.02 37.90
C THR A 26 38.46 11.76 38.26
N SER A 27 38.59 11.48 39.55
CA SER A 27 39.15 10.22 40.07
C SER A 27 38.20 9.01 39.89
N ILE A 28 37.02 9.21 39.28
CA ILE A 28 35.99 8.19 39.11
C ILE A 28 36.38 7.25 37.96
N LYS A 29 36.91 6.07 38.31
CA LYS A 29 37.22 5.00 37.35
C LYS A 29 36.03 4.04 37.21
N ASP A 30 35.53 3.86 35.99
CA ASP A 30 34.56 2.82 35.67
C ASP A 30 34.61 2.44 34.18
N ASN A 31 34.23 1.22 33.84
CA ASN A 31 34.22 0.72 32.47
C ASN A 31 32.88 0.96 31.75
N HIS A 32 31.84 1.40 32.46
CA HIS A 32 30.51 1.59 31.89
C HIS A 32 30.03 3.04 31.91
N LYS A 33 29.80 3.63 30.72
CA LYS A 33 29.28 5.00 30.54
C LYS A 33 28.03 5.31 31.37
N LYS A 34 27.10 4.37 31.51
CA LYS A 34 25.87 4.57 32.31
C LYS A 34 26.16 4.72 33.80
N ILE A 35 27.17 4.01 34.31
CA ILE A 35 27.58 4.08 35.72
C ILE A 35 28.37 5.36 35.95
N LEU A 36 29.31 5.71 35.05
CA LEU A 36 29.99 7.01 35.01
C LEU A 36 28.99 8.17 35.02
N LYS A 37 27.98 8.13 34.15
CA LYS A 37 26.92 9.14 34.10
C LYS A 37 26.20 9.28 35.44
N LYS A 38 25.75 8.17 36.04
CA LYS A 38 25.06 8.21 37.34
C LYS A 38 25.96 8.77 38.44
N LYS A 39 27.20 8.27 38.56
CA LYS A 39 28.20 8.70 39.53
C LYS A 39 28.59 10.19 39.38
N LEU A 40 28.61 10.71 38.16
CA LEU A 40 28.90 12.13 37.92
C LEU A 40 27.69 13.03 38.13
N GLN A 41 26.49 12.58 37.77
CA GLN A 41 25.27 13.34 38.03
C GLN A 41 24.98 13.48 39.52
N SER A 42 25.40 12.50 40.35
CA SER A 42 25.31 12.61 41.81
C SER A 42 26.35 13.57 42.42
N VAL A 43 27.41 13.92 41.68
CA VAL A 43 28.45 14.87 42.14
C VAL A 43 28.21 16.27 41.60
N SER A 44 27.91 16.43 40.30
CA SER A 44 27.55 17.72 39.70
C SER A 44 26.85 17.56 38.35
N LEU A 45 25.61 18.06 38.26
CA LEU A 45 24.85 18.10 37.01
C LEU A 45 25.50 19.03 35.96
N ASN A 46 26.11 20.12 36.41
CA ASN A 46 26.80 21.09 35.55
C ASN A 46 28.06 20.48 34.92
N LEU A 47 28.82 19.68 35.67
CA LEU A 47 30.02 19.00 35.17
C LEU A 47 29.68 17.97 34.08
N TRP A 48 28.61 17.20 34.27
CA TRP A 48 28.12 16.28 33.24
C TRP A 48 27.71 17.03 31.96
N THR A 49 26.92 18.10 32.10
CA THR A 49 26.44 18.91 30.97
C THR A 49 27.60 19.58 30.21
N LYS A 50 28.60 20.14 30.92
CA LYS A 50 29.82 20.70 30.32
C LYS A 50 30.61 19.64 29.56
N THR A 51 30.77 18.45 30.15
CA THR A 51 31.47 17.33 29.51
C THR A 51 30.76 16.84 28.25
N GLN A 52 29.42 16.81 28.25
CA GLN A 52 28.66 16.48 27.04
C GLN A 52 28.93 17.49 25.91
N GLY A 53 29.00 18.78 26.22
CA GLY A 53 29.34 19.83 25.26
C GLY A 53 30.71 19.60 24.59
N GLU A 54 31.72 19.29 25.40
CA GLU A 54 33.07 18.99 24.90
C GLU A 54 33.13 17.69 24.09
N VAL A 55 32.50 16.61 24.58
CA VAL A 55 32.49 15.30 23.89
C VAL A 55 31.79 15.39 22.54
N TYR A 56 30.62 16.04 22.49
CA TYR A 56 29.82 16.13 21.27
C TYR A 56 30.33 17.18 20.29
N GLY A 57 31.09 18.17 20.76
CA GLY A 57 31.71 19.20 19.93
C GLY A 57 33.19 18.89 19.67
N MET A 58 34.05 19.29 20.60
CA MET A 58 35.50 19.28 20.45
C MET A 58 36.06 17.88 20.21
N TYR A 59 35.57 16.87 20.91
CA TYR A 59 36.14 15.52 20.90
C TYR A 59 35.36 14.50 20.08
N ILE A 60 34.36 14.93 19.29
CA ILE A 60 33.56 14.01 18.46
C ILE A 60 34.42 13.23 17.46
N HIS A 61 35.51 13.83 16.98
CA HIS A 61 36.45 13.22 16.04
C HIS A 61 37.14 11.95 16.60
N ARG A 62 37.13 11.77 17.92
CA ARG A 62 37.67 10.59 18.63
C ARG A 62 36.63 9.50 18.85
N ALA A 63 35.36 9.78 18.56
CA ALA A 63 34.29 8.79 18.65
C ALA A 63 34.39 7.77 17.51
N LYS A 64 33.67 6.66 17.64
CA LYS A 64 33.60 5.62 16.60
C LYS A 64 32.15 5.46 16.14
N LEU A 65 31.96 4.91 14.94
CA LEU A 65 30.63 4.43 14.56
C LEU A 65 30.21 3.30 15.49
N SER A 66 28.91 3.21 15.77
CA SER A 66 28.33 2.07 16.48
C SER A 66 28.60 0.76 15.74
N ASP A 67 28.86 -0.31 16.50
CA ASP A 67 29.21 -1.62 15.97
C ASP A 67 28.18 -2.12 14.95
N ASN A 68 28.66 -2.59 13.80
CA ASN A 68 27.87 -3.07 12.66
C ASN A 68 26.94 -2.04 11.98
N PHE A 69 27.03 -0.74 12.28
CA PHE A 69 26.25 0.28 11.57
C PHE A 69 26.61 0.35 10.08
N GLN A 70 27.90 0.26 9.72
CA GLN A 70 28.31 0.21 8.32
C GLN A 70 27.69 -0.97 7.57
N LYS A 71 27.66 -2.16 8.18
CA LYS A 71 26.98 -3.34 7.61
C LYS A 71 25.48 -3.09 7.39
N PHE A 72 24.84 -2.31 8.26
CA PHE A 72 23.46 -1.90 8.06
C PHE A 72 23.31 -0.93 6.87
N LEU A 73 24.25 0.00 6.67
CA LEU A 73 24.26 0.88 5.50
C LEU A 73 24.47 0.10 4.19
N ASP A 74 25.36 -0.89 4.17
CA ASP A 74 25.56 -1.78 3.02
C ASP A 74 24.27 -2.57 2.70
N PHE A 75 23.64 -3.13 3.74
CA PHE A 75 22.35 -3.79 3.62
C PHE A 75 21.25 -2.86 3.11
N ALA A 76 21.20 -1.62 3.62
CA ALA A 76 20.23 -0.61 3.22
C ALA A 76 20.38 -0.23 1.75
N LYS A 77 21.62 -0.01 1.28
CA LYS A 77 21.94 0.24 -0.13
C LYS A 77 21.45 -0.91 -1.02
N LYS A 78 21.80 -2.16 -0.68
CA LYS A 78 21.42 -3.36 -1.45
C LYS A 78 19.89 -3.52 -1.56
N ASN A 79 19.14 -3.07 -0.56
CA ASN A 79 17.69 -3.23 -0.50
C ASN A 79 16.91 -1.94 -0.79
N SER A 80 17.56 -0.91 -1.35
CA SER A 80 16.94 0.38 -1.67
C SER A 80 16.18 1.01 -0.48
N ILE A 81 16.73 0.87 0.73
CA ILE A 81 16.19 1.46 1.95
C ILE A 81 16.67 2.90 2.04
N LYS A 82 15.74 3.86 2.04
CA LYS A 82 16.09 5.28 2.24
C LYS A 82 16.36 5.52 3.72
N ILE A 83 17.46 6.20 4.01
CA ILE A 83 17.88 6.57 5.37
C ILE A 83 17.84 8.08 5.51
N ILE A 84 17.31 8.55 6.64
CA ILE A 84 17.39 9.94 7.09
C ILE A 84 17.88 9.95 8.55
N ILE A 85 18.63 10.99 8.92
CA ILE A 85 19.11 11.19 10.28
C ILE A 85 18.29 12.31 10.90
N VAL A 86 17.64 12.05 12.03
CA VAL A 86 16.86 13.07 12.76
C VAL A 86 17.27 13.02 14.22
N SER A 87 17.99 14.03 14.68
CA SER A 87 18.51 14.05 16.05
C SER A 87 18.20 15.35 16.77
N HIS A 88 18.01 15.24 18.08
CA HIS A 88 17.77 16.39 18.94
C HIS A 88 19.13 16.89 19.40
N LYS A 89 19.62 17.96 18.77
CA LYS A 89 20.97 18.47 18.96
C LYS A 89 20.92 19.99 18.93
N THR A 90 21.32 20.64 20.02
CA THR A 90 21.45 22.09 20.07
C THR A 90 22.60 22.55 19.17
N LYS A 91 22.52 23.77 18.63
CA LYS A 91 23.61 24.32 17.79
C LYS A 91 24.89 24.54 18.60
N PHE A 92 24.76 24.97 19.85
CA PHE A 92 25.87 25.17 20.79
C PHE A 92 25.64 24.37 22.09
N PRO A 93 26.71 24.03 22.84
CA PRO A 93 26.57 23.47 24.18
C PRO A 93 25.77 24.37 25.12
N ILE A 94 25.02 23.76 26.03
CA ILE A 94 24.30 24.49 27.09
C ILE A 94 25.29 25.14 28.07
N ILE A 95 26.38 24.41 28.39
CA ILE A 95 27.46 24.88 29.27
C ILE A 95 28.80 24.63 28.57
N GLY A 96 29.70 25.61 28.59
CA GLY A 96 31.07 25.52 28.07
C GLY A 96 31.32 26.35 26.81
N LYS A 97 32.43 26.08 26.13
CA LYS A 97 32.86 26.81 24.93
C LYS A 97 31.82 26.69 23.81
N LYS A 98 31.47 27.82 23.17
CA LYS A 98 30.51 27.88 22.04
C LYS A 98 31.09 27.21 20.78
N ILE A 99 31.04 25.88 20.73
CA ILE A 99 31.42 25.07 19.57
C ILE A 99 30.15 24.69 18.80
N ASN A 100 30.14 24.87 17.48
CA ASN A 100 28.99 24.48 16.67
C ASN A 100 28.88 22.93 16.58
N LEU A 101 27.94 22.37 17.33
CA LEU A 101 27.72 20.93 17.46
C LEU A 101 27.14 20.30 16.19
N HIS A 102 26.41 21.08 15.37
CA HIS A 102 25.88 20.61 14.10
C HIS A 102 27.02 20.39 13.09
N ASN A 103 27.91 21.37 12.98
CA ASN A 103 29.08 21.28 12.10
C ASN A 103 30.01 20.13 12.53
N ALA A 104 30.22 19.97 13.83
CA ALA A 104 31.01 18.87 14.39
C ALA A 104 30.42 17.50 14.02
N ALA A 105 29.09 17.33 14.13
CA ALA A 105 28.39 16.12 13.73
C ALA A 105 28.43 15.87 12.22
N ILE A 106 28.23 16.89 11.40
CA ILE A 106 28.32 16.78 9.93
C ILE A 106 29.73 16.38 9.51
N SER A 107 30.77 16.98 10.11
CA SER A 107 32.16 16.62 9.85
C SER A 107 32.43 15.16 10.20
N PHE A 108 31.95 14.70 11.38
CA PHE A 108 32.06 13.30 11.77
C PHE A 108 31.38 12.36 10.75
N LEU A 109 30.15 12.66 10.33
CA LEU A 109 29.42 11.86 9.35
C LEU A 109 30.14 11.88 7.99
N ASN A 110 30.55 13.04 7.51
CA ASN A 110 31.29 13.17 6.24
C ASN A 110 32.61 12.40 6.26
N LYS A 111 33.29 12.29 7.40
CA LYS A 111 34.50 11.47 7.52
C LYS A 111 34.19 9.97 7.51
N ASN A 112 33.17 9.53 8.25
CA ASN A 112 32.95 8.12 8.55
C ASN A 112 31.96 7.41 7.60
N ILE A 113 31.07 8.15 6.93
CA ILE A 113 30.03 7.59 6.05
C ILE A 113 30.02 8.20 4.64
N LYS A 114 31.05 8.97 4.23
CA LYS A 114 31.15 9.60 2.89
C LYS A 114 30.86 8.66 1.72
N ARG A 115 31.34 7.41 1.82
CA ARG A 115 31.17 6.39 0.77
C ARG A 115 29.70 6.08 0.47
N TYR A 116 28.80 6.38 1.40
CA TYR A 116 27.37 6.16 1.29
C TYR A 116 26.65 7.38 0.72
N LYS A 117 26.89 7.68 -0.56
CA LYS A 117 26.34 8.85 -1.30
C LYS A 117 24.80 8.98 -1.28
N PHE A 118 24.08 7.98 -0.78
CA PHE A 118 22.62 7.98 -0.66
C PHE A 118 22.10 8.67 0.61
N ILE A 119 22.97 9.06 1.54
CA ILE A 119 22.65 9.96 2.66
C ILE A 119 23.31 11.30 2.35
N LYS A 120 22.50 12.29 1.95
CA LYS A 120 22.98 13.64 1.63
C LYS A 120 22.79 14.56 2.84
N ASN A 121 23.43 15.72 2.86
CA ASN A 121 23.23 16.71 3.93
C ASN A 121 21.75 17.08 4.12
N LYS A 122 20.97 17.13 3.02
CA LYS A 122 19.51 17.36 3.05
C LYS A 122 18.69 16.24 3.72
N ASP A 123 19.30 15.09 3.96
CA ASP A 123 18.70 13.94 4.66
C ASP A 123 19.09 13.91 6.15
N ILE A 124 19.82 14.93 6.63
CA ILE A 124 20.25 15.10 8.03
C ILE A 124 19.51 16.30 8.62
N PHE A 125 18.78 16.06 9.70
CA PHE A 125 17.95 17.05 10.39
C PHE A 125 18.39 17.15 11.85
N PHE A 126 18.91 18.31 12.24
CA PHE A 126 19.15 18.64 13.64
C PHE A 126 18.05 19.55 14.14
N GLU A 127 17.37 19.09 15.17
CA GLU A 127 16.26 19.82 15.79
C GLU A 127 16.70 20.26 17.18
N GLU A 128 16.54 21.55 17.49
CA GLU A 128 17.03 22.12 18.76
C GLU A 128 16.15 21.76 19.96
N THR A 129 14.93 21.28 19.72
CA THR A 129 14.00 20.83 20.77
C THR A 129 13.47 19.43 20.50
N LEU A 130 13.11 18.71 21.57
CA LEU A 130 12.46 17.41 21.46
C LEU A 130 11.14 17.48 20.67
N ASN A 131 10.35 18.55 20.87
CA ASN A 131 9.11 18.74 20.14
C ASN A 131 9.35 18.87 18.62
N ASN A 132 10.39 19.62 18.23
CA ASN A 132 10.76 19.78 16.83
C ASN A 132 11.25 18.46 16.21
N LYS A 133 12.04 17.66 16.94
CA LYS A 133 12.41 16.29 16.54
C LYS A 133 11.17 15.43 16.27
N LEU A 134 10.21 15.41 17.19
CA LEU A 134 9.00 14.62 17.05
C LEU A 134 8.13 15.10 15.87
N LYS A 135 8.03 16.43 15.68
CA LYS A 135 7.34 17.04 14.54
C LYS A 135 8.02 16.64 13.23
N LYS A 136 9.35 16.72 13.15
CA LYS A 136 10.13 16.35 11.96
C LYS A 136 9.98 14.88 11.60
N ILE A 137 10.02 13.96 12.58
CA ILE A 137 9.78 12.52 12.35
C ILE A 137 8.40 12.28 11.75
N LYS A 138 7.37 13.02 12.22
CA LYS A 138 6.00 12.93 11.72
C LYS A 138 5.87 13.48 10.30
N GLU A 139 6.48 14.64 10.04
CA GLU A 139 6.53 15.33 8.73
C GLU A 139 7.21 14.47 7.66
N LEU A 140 8.37 13.91 7.97
CA LEU A 140 9.14 13.06 7.05
C LEU A 140 8.47 11.70 6.78
N ASP A 141 7.45 11.35 7.56
CA ASP A 141 6.69 10.10 7.43
C ASP A 141 7.58 8.86 7.48
N CYS A 142 8.45 8.76 8.49
CA CYS A 142 9.29 7.59 8.69
C CYS A 142 8.44 6.31 8.83
N ASP A 143 8.82 5.24 8.11
CA ASP A 143 8.21 3.91 8.30
C ASP A 143 8.75 3.25 9.57
N PHE A 144 10.06 3.41 9.81
CA PHE A 144 10.72 3.04 11.06
C PHE A 144 11.46 4.23 11.64
N PHE A 145 11.56 4.25 12.97
CA PHE A 145 12.47 5.15 13.67
C PHE A 145 13.30 4.37 14.69
N ILE A 146 14.62 4.56 14.64
CA ILE A 146 15.60 3.89 15.51
C ILE A 146 16.20 4.94 16.45
N ASP A 147 16.09 4.72 17.75
CA ASP A 147 16.55 5.66 18.78
C ASP A 147 16.99 4.90 20.04
N ASP A 148 18.05 5.34 20.72
CA ASP A 148 18.56 4.75 21.96
C ASP A 148 17.82 5.22 23.21
N LEU A 149 16.86 6.15 23.08
CA LEU A 149 16.09 6.72 24.18
C LEU A 149 14.62 6.27 24.14
N ASN A 150 14.26 5.39 25.08
CA ASN A 150 12.89 4.88 25.23
C ASN A 150 11.87 6.00 25.47
N LYS A 151 12.28 7.09 26.15
CA LYS A 151 11.42 8.27 26.39
C LYS A 151 10.97 8.97 25.11
N ILE A 152 11.81 8.98 24.06
CA ILE A 152 11.47 9.57 22.77
C ILE A 152 10.47 8.64 22.07
N LEU A 153 10.79 7.35 22.00
CA LEU A 153 9.93 6.36 21.36
C LEU A 153 8.55 6.26 22.03
N ASN A 154 8.44 6.39 23.34
CA ASN A 154 7.16 6.33 24.07
C ASN A 154 6.49 7.69 24.30
N HIS A 155 7.02 8.76 23.71
CA HIS A 155 6.43 10.09 23.88
C HIS A 155 5.01 10.16 23.31
N LYS A 156 4.09 10.86 24.00
CA LYS A 156 2.67 10.99 23.59
C LYS A 156 2.50 11.57 22.17
N LYS A 157 3.37 12.51 21.80
CA LYS A 157 3.40 13.15 20.46
C LYS A 157 4.14 12.33 19.39
N PHE A 158 4.70 11.16 19.72
CA PHE A 158 5.38 10.33 18.73
C PHE A 158 4.40 9.76 17.69
N SER A 159 4.83 9.63 16.44
CA SER A 159 4.00 9.13 15.34
C SER A 159 3.42 7.74 15.64
N LYS A 160 2.09 7.61 15.70
CA LYS A 160 1.38 6.35 15.97
C LYS A 160 1.52 5.30 14.85
N VAL A 161 1.94 5.71 13.66
CA VAL A 161 2.05 4.85 12.47
C VAL A 161 3.50 4.57 12.05
N THR A 162 4.46 5.08 12.82
CA THR A 162 5.90 4.81 12.63
C THR A 162 6.31 3.69 13.57
N GLU A 163 6.94 2.65 13.02
CA GLU A 163 7.39 1.53 13.83
C GLU A 163 8.65 1.91 14.62
N LYS A 164 8.62 1.69 15.93
CA LYS A 164 9.67 2.11 16.87
C LYS A 164 10.67 0.97 17.06
N ILE A 165 11.95 1.29 16.96
CA ILE A 165 13.04 0.37 17.25
C ILE A 165 13.91 0.99 18.34
N PHE A 166 13.85 0.40 19.53
CA PHE A 166 14.69 0.81 20.65
C PHE A 166 16.10 0.26 20.48
N PHE A 167 17.07 1.13 20.27
CA PHE A 167 18.47 0.78 20.06
C PHE A 167 19.21 0.59 21.39
N GLY A 168 20.09 -0.42 21.46
CA GLY A 168 20.96 -0.59 22.62
C GLY A 168 21.63 -1.95 22.72
N LYS A 169 22.56 -2.08 23.67
CA LYS A 169 23.21 -3.35 24.05
C LYS A 169 22.28 -4.13 24.99
N ASN A 170 22.08 -5.43 24.74
CA ASN A 170 21.20 -6.30 25.53
C ASN A 170 21.59 -6.25 27.02
N LYS A 171 20.67 -5.81 27.90
CA LYS A 171 20.72 -6.05 29.35
C LYS A 171 19.26 -6.25 29.82
N ASN A 172 18.89 -7.52 30.01
CA ASN A 172 17.67 -8.04 30.64
C ASN A 172 16.31 -7.93 29.90
N ASN A 173 15.46 -8.93 30.18
CA ASN A 173 14.42 -9.51 29.32
C ASN A 173 13.12 -8.72 29.07
N ASN A 174 12.93 -7.51 29.61
CA ASN A 174 11.60 -6.86 29.59
C ASN A 174 11.40 -5.73 28.57
N LEU A 175 12.43 -5.33 27.82
CA LEU A 175 12.30 -4.48 26.62
C LEU A 175 13.30 -4.98 25.57
N LYS A 176 12.83 -5.61 24.47
CA LYS A 176 13.70 -6.19 23.41
C LYS A 176 14.46 -5.12 22.60
N ASN A 177 15.37 -4.39 23.24
CA ASN A 177 16.32 -3.49 22.59
C ASN A 177 17.12 -4.24 21.53
N LYS A 178 17.59 -3.53 20.50
CA LYS A 178 18.26 -4.13 19.35
C LYS A 178 19.58 -3.45 19.06
N ASN A 179 20.60 -4.26 18.81
CA ASN A 179 21.82 -3.80 18.16
C ASN A 179 21.67 -3.82 16.63
N TRP A 180 22.64 -3.27 15.90
CA TRP A 180 22.58 -3.19 14.44
C TRP A 180 22.48 -4.56 13.75
N SER A 181 23.14 -5.60 14.26
CA SER A 181 23.03 -6.96 13.70
C SER A 181 21.60 -7.52 13.78
N GLN A 182 20.93 -7.31 14.92
CA GLN A 182 19.54 -7.71 15.11
C GLN A 182 18.58 -6.86 14.29
N ILE A 183 18.87 -5.57 14.12
CA ILE A 183 18.12 -4.68 13.22
C ILE A 183 18.23 -5.23 11.79
N ILE A 184 19.43 -5.55 11.29
CA ILE A 184 19.60 -6.17 9.96
C ILE A 184 18.76 -7.45 9.84
N LYS A 185 18.81 -8.35 10.83
CA LYS A 185 17.98 -9.59 10.84
C LYS A 185 16.48 -9.28 10.80
N LEU A 186 16.02 -8.30 11.57
CA LEU A 186 14.63 -7.85 11.59
C LEU A 186 14.19 -7.34 10.22
N PHE A 187 15.00 -6.50 9.58
CA PHE A 187 14.69 -5.99 8.24
C PHE A 187 14.74 -7.08 7.18
N LYS A 188 15.72 -8.01 7.22
CA LYS A 188 15.77 -9.19 6.33
C LYS A 188 14.46 -9.99 6.38
N ASN A 189 13.97 -10.30 7.59
CA ASN A 189 12.73 -11.05 7.77
C ASN A 189 11.51 -10.28 7.24
N LYS A 190 11.45 -8.96 7.47
CA LYS A 190 10.36 -8.12 6.94
C LYS A 190 10.36 -8.07 5.42
N ILE A 191 11.53 -7.96 4.79
CA ILE A 191 11.66 -7.96 3.34
C ILE A 191 11.28 -9.32 2.74
N LYS A 192 11.66 -10.44 3.39
CA LYS A 192 11.25 -11.79 2.94
C LYS A 192 9.73 -11.96 2.97
N ASN A 193 9.06 -11.48 4.02
CA ASN A 193 7.60 -11.58 4.15
C ASN A 193 6.84 -10.68 3.16
N LEU A 194 7.42 -9.57 2.72
CA LEU A 194 6.83 -8.71 1.68
C LEU A 194 6.64 -9.44 0.35
N ASN A 195 7.60 -10.28 -0.03
CA ASN A 195 7.57 -11.00 -1.31
C ASN A 195 6.50 -12.10 -1.36
N ASN A 196 6.01 -12.55 -0.20
CA ASN A 196 5.02 -13.63 -0.11
C ASN A 196 3.56 -13.14 -0.13
N ILE A 197 3.29 -11.83 -0.18
CA ILE A 197 1.93 -11.29 -0.30
C ILE A 197 1.59 -11.14 -1.78
N GLU A 198 1.09 -12.23 -2.38
CA GLU A 198 0.76 -12.29 -3.81
C GLU A 198 -0.42 -11.39 -4.27
N ASN A 199 -0.22 -10.81 -5.47
CA ASN A 199 -1.19 -10.58 -6.55
C ASN A 199 -2.18 -9.39 -6.51
N ASN A 200 -1.69 -8.19 -6.85
CA ASN A 200 -2.02 -7.43 -8.07
C ASN A 200 -1.53 -5.97 -7.90
N ASN A 201 -0.39 -5.63 -8.53
CA ASN A 201 0.14 -4.28 -8.83
C ASN A 201 0.15 -3.17 -7.75
N LYS A 202 -0.36 -3.41 -6.54
CA LYS A 202 -0.47 -2.47 -5.43
C LYS A 202 0.00 -3.19 -4.19
N VAL A 203 1.31 -3.04 -3.96
CA VAL A 203 1.99 -3.66 -2.82
C VAL A 203 1.30 -3.19 -1.56
N PHE A 204 0.60 -4.11 -0.89
CA PHE A 204 0.07 -3.94 0.45
C PHE A 204 1.12 -4.45 1.45
N GLN A 205 1.93 -3.55 2.00
CA GLN A 205 2.93 -3.93 2.99
C GLN A 205 2.30 -4.02 4.38
N ILE A 206 2.38 -5.20 5.02
CA ILE A 206 1.98 -5.38 6.41
C ILE A 206 3.16 -5.06 7.34
N TYR A 207 3.05 -3.98 8.11
CA TYR A 207 4.01 -3.69 9.20
C TYR A 207 3.54 -4.39 10.49
N ASN A 208 4.26 -5.43 10.91
CA ASN A 208 3.90 -6.20 12.11
C ASN A 208 4.29 -5.52 13.44
N LYS A 209 3.51 -5.84 14.48
CA LYS A 209 3.11 -5.11 15.71
C LYS A 209 1.94 -4.14 15.56
N LEU A 210 1.90 -3.31 14.52
CA LEU A 210 0.83 -2.30 14.37
C LEU A 210 -0.35 -2.76 13.50
N LYS A 211 -0.25 -3.89 12.79
CA LYS A 211 -1.30 -4.41 11.89
C LYS A 211 -1.78 -3.31 10.91
N ILE A 212 -0.84 -2.77 10.13
CA ILE A 212 -1.07 -1.69 9.15
C ILE A 212 -0.84 -2.24 7.75
N VAL A 213 -1.69 -1.84 6.81
CA VAL A 213 -1.60 -2.16 5.39
C VAL A 213 -1.24 -0.90 4.61
N VAL A 214 -0.11 -0.87 3.91
CA VAL A 214 0.30 0.31 3.13
C VAL A 214 0.08 0.08 1.66
N LYS A 215 -0.69 0.95 1.00
CA LYS A 215 -0.93 0.93 -0.45
C LYS A 215 -0.13 2.03 -1.14
N ASN A 216 0.74 1.66 -2.05
CA ASN A 216 1.49 2.60 -2.89
C ASN A 216 0.85 2.72 -4.27
N PHE A 217 0.77 3.94 -4.79
CA PHE A 217 0.16 4.23 -6.08
C PHE A 217 1.24 4.61 -7.10
N GLY A 218 1.21 3.98 -8.29
CA GLY A 218 2.18 4.23 -9.34
C GLY A 218 2.04 5.59 -10.02
N ASN A 219 0.82 6.13 -10.07
CA ASN A 219 0.51 7.40 -10.71
C ASN A 219 -0.38 8.30 -9.82
N GLU A 220 -0.35 9.60 -10.10
CA GLU A 220 -1.05 10.64 -9.30
C GLU A 220 -2.58 10.52 -9.43
N ASN A 221 -3.10 10.21 -10.61
CA ASN A 221 -4.54 10.13 -10.86
C ASN A 221 -5.20 8.99 -10.07
N SER A 222 -4.60 7.81 -10.06
CA SER A 222 -5.03 6.66 -9.25
C SER A 222 -5.08 7.00 -7.76
N PHE A 223 -4.08 7.74 -7.26
CA PHE A 223 -4.02 8.18 -5.86
C PHE A 223 -5.13 9.18 -5.54
N LYS A 224 -5.31 10.21 -6.39
CA LYS A 224 -6.38 11.21 -6.26
C LYS A 224 -7.77 10.58 -6.33
N ASN A 225 -8.00 9.65 -7.27
CA ASN A 225 -9.28 8.95 -7.40
C ASN A 225 -9.62 8.13 -6.16
N GLU A 226 -8.66 7.37 -5.63
CA GLU A 226 -8.89 6.60 -4.40
C GLU A 226 -9.23 7.52 -3.21
N LEU A 227 -8.47 8.61 -3.04
CA LEU A 227 -8.74 9.57 -1.97
C LEU A 227 -10.10 10.23 -2.11
N LYS A 228 -10.47 10.65 -3.33
CA LYS A 228 -11.76 11.27 -3.62
C LYS A 228 -12.92 10.33 -3.27
N PHE A 229 -12.85 9.07 -3.69
CA PHE A 229 -13.88 8.09 -3.38
C PHE A 229 -13.96 7.80 -1.87
N TYR A 230 -12.82 7.66 -1.19
CA TYR A 230 -12.79 7.50 0.26
C TYR A 230 -13.40 8.69 1.00
N GLN A 231 -13.05 9.91 0.60
CA GLN A 231 -13.59 11.15 1.17
C GLN A 231 -15.10 11.22 0.99
N TYR A 232 -15.60 10.83 -0.19
CA TYR A 232 -17.02 10.74 -0.46
C TYR A 232 -17.73 9.75 0.48
N LEU A 233 -17.21 8.54 0.64
CA LEU A 233 -17.79 7.56 1.57
C LEU A 233 -17.79 8.09 3.01
N LYS A 234 -16.69 8.72 3.43
CA LYS A 234 -16.57 9.29 4.78
C LYS A 234 -17.55 10.44 5.02
N LYS A 235 -17.68 11.37 4.05
CA LYS A 235 -18.60 12.52 4.13
C LYS A 235 -20.05 12.08 4.30
N ASN A 236 -20.42 10.96 3.70
CA ASN A 236 -21.76 10.38 3.77
C ASN A 236 -21.91 9.30 4.87
N ASN A 237 -21.00 9.26 5.85
CA ASN A 237 -21.03 8.32 6.99
C ASN A 237 -21.06 6.82 6.61
N LEU A 238 -20.53 6.47 5.43
CA LEU A 238 -20.45 5.09 4.95
C LEU A 238 -19.17 4.41 5.47
N ASN A 239 -19.29 3.75 6.61
CA ASN A 239 -18.19 3.06 7.28
C ASN A 239 -17.88 1.68 6.67
N VAL A 240 -17.55 1.64 5.38
CA VAL A 240 -17.43 0.41 4.56
C VAL A 240 -16.05 0.21 3.94
N THR A 241 -15.02 0.93 4.42
CA THR A 241 -13.62 0.74 4.01
C THR A 241 -12.75 0.49 5.25
N PRO A 242 -11.53 -0.07 5.09
CA PRO A 242 -10.55 0.00 6.15
C PRO A 242 -10.29 1.45 6.58
N LYS A 243 -10.00 1.67 7.87
CA LYS A 243 -9.73 3.00 8.41
C LYS A 243 -8.41 3.51 7.82
N ILE A 244 -8.42 4.71 7.22
CA ILE A 244 -7.18 5.39 6.86
C ILE A 244 -6.50 5.89 8.15
N LEU A 245 -5.26 5.44 8.34
CA LEU A 245 -4.40 5.82 9.46
C LEU A 245 -3.51 7.01 9.08
N LYS A 246 -3.03 7.06 7.83
CA LYS A 246 -2.21 8.16 7.30
C LYS A 246 -2.26 8.22 5.78
N ILE A 247 -2.23 9.45 5.25
CA ILE A 247 -2.09 9.75 3.81
C ILE A 247 -0.73 10.43 3.62
N SER A 248 0.01 9.99 2.61
CA SER A 248 1.34 10.48 2.30
C SER A 248 1.36 10.98 0.86
N HIS A 249 1.16 12.29 0.66
CA HIS A 249 1.08 12.89 -0.68
C HIS A 249 2.41 12.80 -1.42
N ASN A 250 3.53 13.08 -0.74
CA ASN A 250 4.88 12.97 -1.31
C ASN A 250 5.23 11.54 -1.79
N LYS A 251 4.75 10.51 -1.10
CA LYS A 251 4.97 9.10 -1.47
C LYS A 251 3.85 8.53 -2.33
N LYS A 252 2.76 9.27 -2.58
CA LYS A 252 1.53 8.78 -3.19
C LYS A 252 1.10 7.46 -2.55
N SER A 253 0.95 7.46 -1.23
CA SER A 253 0.63 6.24 -0.47
C SER A 253 -0.37 6.47 0.65
N ILE A 254 -1.11 5.40 0.98
CA ILE A 254 -2.13 5.40 2.03
C ILE A 254 -1.85 4.23 2.97
N LYS A 255 -1.81 4.52 4.28
CA LYS A 255 -1.72 3.53 5.35
C LYS A 255 -3.13 3.24 5.89
N TYR A 256 -3.59 2.00 5.77
CA TYR A 256 -4.87 1.50 6.23
C TYR A 256 -4.73 0.63 7.48
N SER A 257 -5.76 0.58 8.31
CA SER A 257 -5.89 -0.44 9.36
C SER A 257 -6.03 -1.83 8.72
N PHE A 258 -5.26 -2.82 9.20
CA PHE A 258 -5.45 -4.19 8.76
C PHE A 258 -6.75 -4.77 9.31
N ILE A 259 -7.47 -5.48 8.44
CA ILE A 259 -8.69 -6.21 8.79
C ILE A 259 -8.43 -7.68 8.51
N LYS A 260 -8.55 -8.53 9.55
CA LYS A 260 -8.41 -9.98 9.39
C LYS A 260 -9.59 -10.51 8.57
N LYS A 261 -9.32 -11.24 7.49
CA LYS A 261 -10.39 -11.88 6.70
C LYS A 261 -11.00 -13.04 7.48
N LYS A 262 -12.32 -13.02 7.65
CA LYS A 262 -13.15 -14.07 8.26
C LYS A 262 -14.45 -14.16 7.47
N ASN A 263 -14.48 -15.07 6.49
CA ASN A 263 -15.61 -15.17 5.56
C ASN A 263 -16.69 -16.10 6.11
N ASN A 264 -17.75 -15.49 6.65
CA ASN A 264 -18.86 -16.22 7.28
C ASN A 264 -20.22 -15.85 6.66
N LEU A 265 -20.24 -15.31 5.43
CA LEU A 265 -21.47 -14.90 4.75
C LEU A 265 -21.91 -15.95 3.72
N LYS A 266 -23.20 -16.30 3.76
CA LYS A 266 -23.86 -17.05 2.68
C LYS A 266 -23.86 -16.20 1.39
N ILE A 267 -23.91 -16.86 0.24
CA ILE A 267 -23.82 -16.19 -1.07
C ILE A 267 -24.93 -15.15 -1.27
N ASP A 268 -26.16 -15.46 -0.85
CA ASP A 268 -27.29 -14.54 -0.96
C ASP A 268 -27.12 -13.29 -0.10
N GLN A 269 -26.71 -13.47 1.15
CA GLN A 269 -26.43 -12.35 2.05
C GLN A 269 -25.33 -11.44 1.49
N LEU A 270 -24.32 -12.03 0.85
CA LEU A 270 -23.23 -11.30 0.23
C LEU A 270 -23.70 -10.49 -0.98
N ILE A 271 -24.49 -11.09 -1.87
CA ILE A 271 -25.06 -10.38 -3.03
C ILE A 271 -25.98 -9.25 -2.58
N LEU A 272 -26.89 -9.49 -1.64
CA LEU A 272 -27.79 -8.46 -1.10
C LEU A 272 -27.04 -7.29 -0.46
N LYS A 273 -26.00 -7.57 0.34
CA LYS A 273 -25.18 -6.51 0.95
C LYS A 273 -24.43 -5.69 -0.09
N ASN A 274 -23.96 -6.34 -1.16
CA ASN A 274 -23.29 -5.68 -2.27
C ASN A 274 -24.24 -4.76 -3.06
N ILE A 275 -25.43 -5.24 -3.41
CA ILE A 275 -26.46 -4.41 -4.06
C ILE A 275 -26.83 -3.21 -3.18
N LYS A 276 -27.04 -3.42 -1.87
CA LYS A 276 -27.33 -2.35 -0.91
C LYS A 276 -26.18 -1.34 -0.80
N PHE A 277 -24.92 -1.79 -0.85
CA PHE A 277 -23.78 -0.87 -0.87
C PHE A 277 -23.81 0.05 -2.09
N ILE A 278 -24.05 -0.50 -3.29
CA ILE A 278 -24.16 0.31 -4.52
C ILE A 278 -25.33 1.28 -4.43
N ASN A 279 -26.47 0.87 -3.85
CA ASN A 279 -27.59 1.77 -3.63
C ASN A 279 -27.23 2.91 -2.68
N ASN A 280 -26.59 2.60 -1.54
CA ASN A 280 -26.23 3.58 -0.53
C ASN A 280 -25.23 4.63 -1.05
N ILE A 281 -24.25 4.24 -1.87
CA ILE A 281 -23.31 5.22 -2.45
C ILE A 281 -23.95 6.08 -3.54
N ASN A 282 -25.10 5.68 -4.09
CA ASN A 282 -25.83 6.41 -5.15
C ASN A 282 -27.08 7.12 -4.64
N TYR A 283 -27.43 6.94 -3.36
CA TYR A 283 -28.56 7.62 -2.71
C TYR A 283 -28.32 9.12 -2.56
N PHE A 284 -27.08 9.53 -2.30
CA PHE A 284 -26.70 10.93 -2.14
C PHE A 284 -26.46 11.61 -3.50
N ASP A 285 -26.61 12.93 -3.56
CA ASP A 285 -26.44 13.67 -4.81
C ASP A 285 -24.98 13.63 -5.31
N ILE A 286 -24.77 12.79 -6.31
CA ILE A 286 -23.46 12.56 -6.95
C ILE A 286 -23.04 13.79 -7.76
N LYS A 287 -24.00 14.59 -8.26
CA LYS A 287 -23.70 15.79 -9.08
C LYS A 287 -22.90 16.81 -8.28
N LYS A 288 -23.16 16.93 -6.97
CA LYS A 288 -22.41 17.81 -6.07
C LYS A 288 -20.93 17.44 -5.88
N ASN A 289 -20.52 16.23 -6.27
CA ASN A 289 -19.17 15.71 -6.00
C ASN A 289 -18.27 15.64 -7.26
N ASN A 290 -18.77 16.10 -8.43
CA ASN A 290 -18.02 16.24 -9.68
C ASN A 290 -17.16 15.03 -10.05
N PHE A 291 -17.68 13.80 -9.95
CA PHE A 291 -16.94 12.60 -10.34
C PHE A 291 -16.73 12.54 -11.86
N SER A 292 -15.50 12.21 -12.27
CA SER A 292 -15.20 11.90 -13.67
C SER A 292 -15.77 10.53 -14.05
N LEU A 293 -15.78 10.22 -15.34
CA LEU A 293 -16.04 8.86 -15.82
C LEU A 293 -15.07 7.88 -15.17
N ALA A 294 -15.57 6.69 -14.83
CA ALA A 294 -14.74 5.57 -14.39
C ALA A 294 -13.79 5.13 -15.51
N LYS A 295 -12.79 4.31 -15.16
CA LYS A 295 -11.90 3.73 -16.16
C LYS A 295 -12.66 2.74 -17.07
N ASP A 296 -12.29 2.69 -18.35
CA ASP A 296 -12.86 1.77 -19.34
C ASP A 296 -14.40 1.86 -19.42
N VAL A 297 -14.95 3.07 -19.31
CA VAL A 297 -16.37 3.35 -19.58
C VAL A 297 -16.64 3.20 -21.07
N CYS A 298 -17.70 2.48 -21.40
CA CYS A 298 -18.23 2.33 -22.75
C CYS A 298 -19.64 2.90 -22.73
N LEU A 299 -19.92 3.93 -23.53
CA LEU A 299 -21.20 4.66 -23.53
C LEU A 299 -22.21 4.12 -24.56
N ASN A 300 -21.80 3.19 -25.41
CA ASN A 300 -22.62 2.61 -26.46
C ASN A 300 -22.01 1.30 -27.00
N GLY A 301 -22.78 0.60 -27.83
CA GLY A 301 -22.35 -0.64 -28.48
C GLY A 301 -21.04 -0.53 -29.26
N LYS A 302 -20.85 0.54 -30.05
CA LYS A 302 -19.61 0.77 -30.82
C LYS A 302 -18.38 0.82 -29.91
N SER A 303 -18.48 1.51 -28.77
CA SER A 303 -17.39 1.56 -27.78
C SER A 303 -17.08 0.20 -27.15
N TYR A 304 -18.10 -0.62 -26.85
CA TYR A 304 -17.90 -1.99 -26.39
C TYR A 304 -17.25 -2.89 -27.44
N LYS A 305 -17.67 -2.78 -28.71
CA LYS A 305 -17.08 -3.53 -29.83
C LYS A 305 -15.59 -3.21 -29.98
N LEU A 306 -15.24 -1.92 -29.96
CA LEU A 306 -13.86 -1.47 -30.07
C LEU A 306 -13.00 -1.93 -28.88
N GLU A 307 -13.54 -1.85 -27.67
CA GLU A 307 -12.86 -2.29 -26.45
C GLU A 307 -12.56 -3.80 -26.47
N LEU A 308 -13.56 -4.62 -26.79
CA LEU A 308 -13.40 -6.07 -26.91
C LEU A 308 -12.43 -6.45 -28.03
N TYR A 309 -12.50 -5.76 -29.17
CA TYR A 309 -11.58 -6.00 -30.28
C TYR A 309 -10.12 -5.73 -29.89
N LYS A 310 -9.85 -4.61 -29.21
CA LYS A 310 -8.50 -4.28 -28.69
C LYS A 310 -8.00 -5.37 -27.73
N ARG A 311 -8.86 -5.85 -26.83
CA ARG A 311 -8.52 -6.94 -25.90
C ARG A 311 -8.30 -8.28 -26.61
N LEU A 312 -9.09 -8.60 -27.63
CA LEU A 312 -8.92 -9.80 -28.44
C LEU A 312 -7.57 -9.78 -29.15
N LYS A 313 -7.20 -8.67 -29.80
CA LYS A 313 -5.90 -8.50 -30.48
C LYS A 313 -4.73 -8.67 -29.51
N SER A 314 -4.81 -8.06 -28.32
CA SER A 314 -3.80 -8.24 -27.27
C SER A 314 -3.73 -9.68 -26.78
N SER A 315 -4.88 -10.33 -26.58
CA SER A 315 -4.95 -11.70 -26.08
C SER A 315 -4.41 -12.71 -27.10
N LYS A 316 -4.70 -12.52 -28.39
CA LYS A 316 -4.16 -13.33 -29.49
C LYS A 316 -2.63 -13.35 -29.45
N ARG A 317 -1.99 -12.17 -29.37
CA ARG A 317 -0.53 -12.03 -29.25
C ARG A 317 0.03 -12.75 -28.02
N ILE A 318 -0.64 -12.64 -26.87
CA ILE A 318 -0.21 -13.32 -25.63
C ILE A 318 -0.26 -14.84 -25.82
N LEU A 319 -1.35 -15.35 -26.40
CA LEU A 319 -1.57 -16.80 -26.56
C LEU A 319 -0.60 -17.41 -27.58
N GLU A 320 -0.35 -16.74 -28.71
CA GLU A 320 0.62 -17.18 -29.73
C GLU A 320 2.02 -17.39 -29.14
N ASN A 321 2.43 -16.54 -28.20
CA ASN A 321 3.74 -16.62 -27.54
C ASN A 321 3.91 -17.81 -26.58
N ILE A 322 2.84 -18.52 -26.19
CA ILE A 322 2.91 -19.60 -25.21
C ILE A 322 3.34 -20.93 -25.85
N LYS A 323 3.26 -21.06 -27.19
CA LYS A 323 3.63 -22.27 -27.95
C LYS A 323 3.00 -23.58 -27.41
N LEU A 324 1.76 -23.52 -26.93
CA LEU A 324 0.98 -24.69 -26.48
C LEU A 324 -0.27 -24.87 -27.36
N GLU A 325 -0.69 -26.10 -27.63
CA GLU A 325 -1.89 -26.36 -28.45
C GLU A 325 -3.16 -25.78 -27.83
N GLU A 326 -3.32 -25.90 -26.51
CA GLU A 326 -4.50 -25.36 -25.81
C GLU A 326 -4.59 -23.83 -25.93
N SER A 327 -3.45 -23.15 -26.11
CA SER A 327 -3.41 -21.71 -26.34
C SER A 327 -3.92 -21.32 -27.74
N LYS A 328 -3.58 -22.11 -28.77
CA LYS A 328 -4.09 -21.93 -30.14
C LYS A 328 -5.59 -22.16 -30.19
N LEU A 329 -6.06 -23.26 -29.59
CA LEU A 329 -7.49 -23.59 -29.51
C LEU A 329 -8.29 -22.51 -28.77
N LEU A 330 -7.76 -22.02 -27.64
CA LEU A 330 -8.37 -20.93 -26.88
C LEU A 330 -8.46 -19.64 -27.73
N SER A 331 -7.41 -19.30 -28.46
CA SER A 331 -7.37 -18.12 -29.35
C SER A 331 -8.46 -18.21 -30.43
N LYS A 332 -8.56 -19.35 -31.11
CA LYS A 332 -9.60 -19.62 -32.13
C LYS A 332 -11.01 -19.49 -31.54
N LYS A 333 -11.27 -20.15 -30.40
CA LYS A 333 -12.57 -20.11 -29.72
C LYS A 333 -13.00 -18.71 -29.32
N LEU A 334 -12.08 -17.85 -28.88
CA LEU A 334 -12.38 -16.46 -28.51
C LEU A 334 -12.67 -15.59 -29.74
N LEU A 335 -11.93 -15.81 -30.84
CA LEU A 335 -12.18 -15.14 -32.11
C LEU A 335 -13.57 -15.50 -32.65
N GLU A 336 -13.92 -16.77 -32.69
CA GLU A 336 -15.24 -17.25 -33.14
C GLU A 336 -16.37 -16.63 -32.32
N LYS A 337 -16.26 -16.64 -30.98
CA LYS A 337 -17.26 -16.02 -30.11
C LYS A 337 -17.41 -14.52 -30.35
N PHE A 338 -16.31 -13.79 -30.58
CA PHE A 338 -16.37 -12.37 -30.92
C PHE A 338 -17.03 -12.16 -32.29
N GLN A 339 -16.66 -12.95 -33.30
CA GLN A 339 -17.25 -12.88 -34.64
C GLN A 339 -18.75 -13.18 -34.62
N ILE A 340 -19.22 -14.13 -33.80
CA ILE A 340 -20.65 -14.40 -33.61
C ILE A 340 -21.38 -13.11 -33.17
N LEU A 341 -20.86 -12.38 -32.19
CA LEU A 341 -21.49 -11.12 -31.75
C LEU A 341 -21.48 -10.06 -32.86
N VAL A 342 -20.41 -10.00 -33.68
CA VAL A 342 -20.32 -9.06 -34.79
C VAL A 342 -21.30 -9.40 -35.91
N LYS A 343 -21.36 -10.66 -36.34
CA LYS A 343 -22.22 -11.11 -37.46
C LYS A 343 -23.71 -10.92 -37.17
N ASN A 344 -24.12 -11.01 -35.91
CA ASN A 344 -25.51 -10.81 -35.52
C ASN A 344 -25.85 -9.35 -35.15
N SER A 345 -24.99 -8.39 -35.53
CA SER A 345 -25.14 -6.96 -35.19
C SER A 345 -25.41 -6.71 -33.69
N TYR A 346 -24.86 -7.58 -32.84
CA TYR A 346 -25.24 -7.65 -31.42
C TYR A 346 -24.92 -6.34 -30.68
N PHE A 347 -23.82 -5.69 -31.07
CA PHE A 347 -23.39 -4.42 -30.49
C PHE A 347 -24.35 -3.28 -30.82
N ASP A 348 -24.95 -3.27 -32.00
CA ASP A 348 -25.82 -2.17 -32.46
C ASP A 348 -27.16 -2.18 -31.70
N LYS A 349 -27.56 -3.33 -31.17
CA LYS A 349 -28.76 -3.51 -30.34
C LYS A 349 -28.59 -3.00 -28.90
N ILE A 350 -27.38 -2.59 -28.48
CA ILE A 350 -27.12 -2.13 -27.11
C ILE A 350 -27.60 -0.69 -26.96
N PRO A 351 -28.57 -0.40 -26.06
CA PRO A 351 -29.03 0.96 -25.85
C PRO A 351 -27.89 1.92 -25.47
N LYS A 352 -27.85 3.10 -26.11
CA LYS A 352 -26.91 4.17 -25.76
C LYS A 352 -27.13 4.62 -24.32
N ILE A 353 -26.04 4.84 -23.59
CA ILE A 353 -26.08 5.32 -22.20
C ILE A 353 -26.16 6.85 -22.20
N LYS A 354 -27.18 7.40 -21.54
CA LYS A 354 -27.32 8.85 -21.35
C LYS A 354 -26.53 9.31 -20.13
N LYS A 355 -26.09 10.57 -20.11
CA LYS A 355 -25.26 11.13 -19.01
C LYS A 355 -25.99 11.07 -17.65
N ASN A 356 -27.30 11.24 -17.63
CA ASN A 356 -28.14 11.15 -16.44
C ASN A 356 -28.42 9.70 -15.96
N GLU A 357 -28.06 8.69 -16.74
CA GLU A 357 -28.20 7.28 -16.36
C GLU A 357 -26.96 6.72 -15.64
N LEU A 358 -25.86 7.48 -15.62
CA LEU A 358 -24.61 7.06 -15.00
C LEU A 358 -24.72 7.13 -13.48
N ILE A 359 -24.19 6.11 -12.83
CA ILE A 359 -24.12 5.99 -11.37
C ILE A 359 -22.66 6.10 -10.93
N LEU A 360 -22.44 6.48 -9.67
CA LEU A 360 -21.14 6.35 -9.04
C LEU A 360 -20.82 4.85 -8.83
N SER A 361 -19.70 4.44 -9.39
CA SER A 361 -19.23 3.06 -9.42
C SER A 361 -17.83 2.95 -8.83
N PRO A 362 -17.54 1.92 -8.02
CA PRO A 362 -16.17 1.60 -7.63
C PRO A 362 -15.34 1.01 -8.80
N CYS A 363 -15.97 0.71 -9.95
CA CYS A 363 -15.42 0.13 -11.18
C CYS A 363 -14.87 -1.30 -11.02
N ASP A 364 -13.86 -1.51 -10.17
CA ASP A 364 -13.28 -2.83 -9.91
C ASP A 364 -14.09 -3.61 -8.86
N TYR A 365 -15.38 -3.80 -9.16
CA TYR A 365 -16.36 -4.35 -8.23
C TYR A 365 -16.43 -5.89 -8.27
N HIS A 366 -15.49 -6.55 -7.59
CA HIS A 366 -15.43 -8.02 -7.51
C HIS A 366 -14.86 -8.52 -6.17
N TRP A 367 -14.97 -9.81 -5.86
CA TRP A 367 -14.71 -10.33 -4.51
C TRP A 367 -13.27 -10.21 -4.01
N ARG A 368 -12.27 -10.03 -4.89
CA ARG A 368 -10.89 -9.81 -4.45
C ARG A 368 -10.70 -8.47 -3.78
N ASN A 369 -11.54 -7.50 -4.14
CA ASN A 369 -11.53 -6.14 -3.61
C ASN A 369 -12.49 -6.00 -2.42
N MET A 370 -12.82 -7.11 -1.77
CA MET A 370 -13.71 -7.19 -0.61
C MET A 370 -13.04 -7.97 0.52
N ILE A 371 -12.96 -7.36 1.71
CA ILE A 371 -12.52 -8.00 2.94
C ILE A 371 -13.77 -8.23 3.80
N ILE A 372 -14.08 -9.50 4.07
CA ILE A 372 -15.22 -9.87 4.93
C ILE A 372 -14.68 -10.15 6.33
N ASN A 373 -15.26 -9.51 7.35
CA ASN A 373 -14.97 -9.76 8.76
C ASN A 373 -16.25 -9.59 9.57
N ASN A 374 -16.61 -10.60 10.37
CA ASN A 374 -17.78 -10.57 11.27
C ASN A 374 -19.06 -10.08 10.56
N LYS A 375 -19.40 -10.71 9.43
CA LYS A 375 -20.55 -10.36 8.55
C LYS A 375 -20.49 -8.95 7.95
N LYS A 376 -19.48 -8.13 8.20
CA LYS A 376 -19.26 -6.83 7.57
C LYS A 376 -18.36 -6.95 6.34
N ILE A 377 -18.65 -6.19 5.29
CA ILE A 377 -17.85 -6.12 4.06
C ILE A 377 -17.10 -4.79 4.09
N PHE A 378 -15.80 -4.86 3.85
CA PHE A 378 -14.94 -3.71 3.63
C PHE A 378 -14.46 -3.72 2.18
N TYR A 379 -14.80 -2.66 1.46
CA TYR A 379 -14.42 -2.45 0.07
C TYR A 379 -13.06 -1.75 0.01
N ILE A 380 -12.22 -2.21 -0.90
CA ILE A 380 -10.91 -1.65 -1.18
C ILE A 380 -10.77 -1.43 -2.68
N ASP A 381 -9.78 -0.63 -3.06
CA ASP A 381 -9.37 -0.46 -4.46
C ASP A 381 -10.31 0.37 -5.34
N PHE A 382 -10.32 1.68 -5.09
CA PHE A 382 -11.16 2.67 -5.76
C PHE A 382 -10.40 3.53 -6.79
N GLU A 383 -9.19 3.13 -7.21
CA GLU A 383 -8.38 3.96 -8.11
C GLU A 383 -9.02 4.20 -9.49
N PHE A 384 -9.91 3.29 -9.91
CA PHE A 384 -10.60 3.32 -11.18
C PHE A 384 -12.06 3.75 -11.04
N SER A 385 -12.47 4.14 -9.82
CA SER A 385 -13.83 4.57 -9.52
C SER A 385 -14.20 5.85 -10.28
N GLY A 386 -15.51 6.03 -10.48
CA GLY A 386 -16.08 7.15 -11.21
C GLY A 386 -17.50 6.87 -11.67
N LEU A 387 -18.02 7.71 -12.55
CA LEU A 387 -19.33 7.54 -13.16
C LEU A 387 -19.32 6.41 -14.19
N ASP A 388 -20.30 5.51 -14.11
CA ASP A 388 -20.37 4.31 -14.94
C ASP A 388 -21.81 3.81 -15.12
N ASP A 389 -22.00 2.84 -16.02
CA ASP A 389 -23.28 2.19 -16.23
C ASP A 389 -23.54 1.11 -15.16
N ILE A 390 -24.73 1.17 -14.55
CA ILE A 390 -25.17 0.21 -13.53
C ILE A 390 -25.20 -1.22 -14.06
N SER A 391 -25.55 -1.39 -15.34
CA SER A 391 -25.63 -2.71 -15.97
C SER A 391 -24.24 -3.31 -16.18
N LYS A 392 -23.27 -2.50 -16.60
CA LYS A 392 -21.85 -2.91 -16.63
C LYS A 392 -21.34 -3.32 -15.24
N LEU A 393 -21.61 -2.50 -14.21
CA LEU A 393 -21.17 -2.76 -12.84
C LEU A 393 -21.64 -4.13 -12.34
N PHE A 394 -22.94 -4.42 -12.46
CA PHE A 394 -23.49 -5.68 -11.98
C PHE A 394 -23.09 -6.86 -12.87
N ALA A 395 -23.02 -6.70 -14.19
CA ALA A 395 -22.50 -7.76 -15.06
C ALA A 395 -21.06 -8.14 -14.68
N VAL A 396 -20.19 -7.16 -14.40
CA VAL A 396 -18.81 -7.40 -13.92
C VAL A 396 -18.82 -8.18 -12.60
N TYR A 397 -19.65 -7.75 -11.64
CA TYR A 397 -19.78 -8.42 -10.33
C TYR A 397 -20.30 -9.85 -10.44
N PHE A 398 -21.31 -10.11 -11.26
CA PHE A 398 -21.92 -11.44 -11.37
C PHE A 398 -21.07 -12.43 -12.15
N LEU A 399 -20.37 -11.95 -13.18
CA LEU A 399 -19.50 -12.76 -14.03
C LEU A 399 -18.07 -12.87 -13.51
N GLN A 400 -17.72 -12.29 -12.38
CA GLN A 400 -16.35 -12.33 -11.88
C GLN A 400 -15.81 -13.78 -11.71
N PRO A 401 -14.50 -13.98 -11.87
CA PRO A 401 -13.92 -15.32 -11.97
C PRO A 401 -13.79 -16.05 -10.63
N GLU A 402 -13.71 -15.34 -9.49
CA GLU A 402 -13.36 -15.96 -8.20
C GLU A 402 -14.44 -16.90 -7.65
N LYS A 403 -15.69 -16.74 -8.07
CA LYS A 403 -16.79 -17.63 -7.68
C LYS A 403 -17.92 -17.57 -8.69
N LYS A 404 -18.43 -18.75 -9.04
CA LYS A 404 -19.46 -18.92 -10.04
C LYS A 404 -20.80 -18.54 -9.44
N ILE A 405 -21.50 -17.59 -10.07
CA ILE A 405 -22.91 -17.33 -9.80
C ILE A 405 -23.70 -17.89 -10.98
N SER A 406 -24.70 -18.71 -10.72
CA SER A 406 -25.51 -19.28 -11.80
C SER A 406 -26.43 -18.23 -12.41
N LEU A 407 -26.81 -18.45 -13.66
CA LEU A 407 -27.67 -17.52 -14.38
C LEU A 407 -29.06 -17.37 -13.72
N ARG A 408 -29.56 -18.43 -13.06
CA ARG A 408 -30.78 -18.38 -12.24
C ARG A 408 -30.67 -17.38 -11.09
N PHE A 409 -29.55 -17.39 -10.37
CA PHE A 409 -29.31 -16.42 -9.29
C PHE A 409 -29.17 -15.00 -9.83
N TYR A 410 -28.50 -14.84 -10.98
CA TYR A 410 -28.39 -13.54 -11.64
C TYR A 410 -29.78 -12.94 -11.93
N PHE A 411 -30.66 -13.66 -12.62
CA PHE A 411 -32.02 -13.18 -12.91
C PHE A 411 -32.86 -12.91 -11.66
N LYS A 412 -32.75 -13.77 -10.62
CA LYS A 412 -33.39 -13.51 -9.31
C LYS A 412 -33.02 -12.13 -8.75
N TYR A 413 -31.76 -11.72 -8.89
CA TYR A 413 -31.28 -10.45 -8.33
C TYR A 413 -31.43 -9.25 -9.25
N ILE A 414 -31.51 -9.42 -10.57
CA ILE A 414 -31.82 -8.30 -11.48
C ILE A 414 -33.18 -7.71 -11.12
N GLU A 415 -34.20 -8.52 -10.87
CA GLU A 415 -35.53 -8.00 -10.51
C GLU A 415 -35.48 -7.15 -9.24
N PHE A 416 -34.70 -7.59 -8.26
CA PHE A 416 -34.47 -6.81 -7.05
C PHE A 416 -33.73 -5.49 -7.34
N ILE A 417 -32.70 -5.52 -8.19
CA ILE A 417 -31.96 -4.32 -8.62
C ILE A 417 -32.88 -3.36 -9.40
N ASN A 418 -33.71 -3.88 -10.30
CA ASN A 418 -34.66 -3.11 -11.11
C ASN A 418 -35.61 -2.31 -10.21
N LYS A 419 -36.21 -2.98 -9.23
CA LYS A 419 -37.10 -2.35 -8.24
C LYS A 419 -36.37 -1.33 -7.36
N LEU A 420 -35.18 -1.68 -6.87
CA LEU A 420 -34.42 -0.83 -5.95
C LEU A 420 -33.93 0.47 -6.60
N PHE A 421 -33.44 0.40 -7.84
CA PHE A 421 -32.88 1.55 -8.56
C PHE A 421 -33.87 2.23 -9.51
N LYS A 422 -35.11 1.70 -9.63
CA LYS A 422 -36.15 2.18 -10.56
C LYS A 422 -35.60 2.34 -11.98
N LEU A 423 -35.02 1.26 -12.52
CA LEU A 423 -34.35 1.32 -13.81
C LEU A 423 -35.34 1.64 -14.93
N ASN A 424 -34.91 2.48 -15.87
CA ASN A 424 -35.66 2.70 -17.10
C ASN A 424 -35.51 1.50 -18.06
N LYS A 425 -36.35 1.44 -19.10
CA LYS A 425 -36.36 0.36 -20.09
C LYS A 425 -34.98 0.11 -20.70
N SER A 426 -34.23 1.16 -21.05
CA SER A 426 -32.88 1.03 -21.62
C SER A 426 -31.85 0.45 -20.63
N GLN A 427 -31.86 0.90 -19.37
CA GLN A 427 -30.99 0.37 -18.32
C GLN A 427 -31.28 -1.11 -18.05
N TYR A 428 -32.57 -1.46 -17.94
CA TYR A 428 -33.01 -2.83 -17.74
C TYR A 428 -32.59 -3.74 -18.90
N LEU A 429 -32.80 -3.32 -20.15
CA LEU A 429 -32.33 -4.08 -21.32
C LEU A 429 -30.81 -4.30 -21.27
N ARG A 430 -30.02 -3.26 -20.99
CA ARG A 430 -28.55 -3.39 -20.89
C ARG A 430 -28.10 -4.45 -19.88
N MET A 431 -28.86 -4.73 -18.81
CA MET A 431 -28.51 -5.78 -17.85
C MET A 431 -28.28 -7.11 -18.57
N SER A 432 -29.13 -7.45 -19.54
CA SER A 432 -29.02 -8.71 -20.26
C SER A 432 -28.04 -8.63 -21.44
N TYR A 433 -28.07 -7.55 -22.22
CA TYR A 433 -27.21 -7.39 -23.40
C TYR A 433 -25.72 -7.34 -23.07
N LEU A 434 -25.34 -6.88 -21.87
CA LEU A 434 -23.92 -6.79 -21.51
C LEU A 434 -23.32 -8.12 -21.05
N LEU A 435 -24.11 -9.17 -20.78
CA LEU A 435 -23.57 -10.42 -20.23
C LEU A 435 -22.63 -11.17 -21.19
N PRO A 436 -22.95 -11.37 -22.48
CA PRO A 436 -22.03 -12.02 -23.41
C PRO A 436 -20.73 -11.20 -23.60
N ILE A 437 -20.84 -9.87 -23.56
CA ILE A 437 -19.71 -8.93 -23.68
C ILE A 437 -18.79 -9.04 -22.47
N ILE A 438 -19.35 -8.96 -21.26
CA ILE A 438 -18.58 -9.03 -20.02
C ILE A 438 -18.01 -10.43 -19.80
N TYR A 439 -18.70 -11.47 -20.25
CA TYR A 439 -18.17 -12.83 -20.29
C TYR A 439 -16.84 -12.88 -21.08
N LEU A 440 -16.81 -12.32 -22.30
CA LEU A 440 -15.58 -12.24 -23.09
C LEU A 440 -14.55 -11.32 -22.44
N ARG A 441 -14.96 -10.15 -21.94
CA ARG A 441 -14.06 -9.20 -21.29
C ARG A 441 -13.28 -9.83 -20.13
N TRP A 442 -13.94 -10.59 -19.26
CA TRP A 442 -13.28 -11.31 -18.18
C TRP A 442 -12.29 -12.37 -18.67
N SER A 443 -12.61 -13.09 -19.75
CA SER A 443 -11.70 -14.05 -20.34
C SER A 443 -10.38 -13.40 -20.80
N PHE A 444 -10.45 -12.24 -21.44
CA PHE A 444 -9.27 -11.47 -21.83
C PHE A 444 -8.49 -10.93 -20.63
N ILE A 445 -9.18 -10.46 -19.58
CA ILE A 445 -8.53 -10.02 -18.33
C ILE A 445 -7.78 -11.19 -17.66
N LEU A 446 -8.33 -12.40 -17.71
CA LEU A 446 -7.66 -13.59 -17.19
C LEU A 446 -6.45 -13.99 -18.04
N ILE A 447 -6.49 -13.82 -19.36
CA ILE A 447 -5.36 -14.06 -20.27
C ILE A 447 -4.20 -13.10 -19.96
N ASN A 448 -4.49 -11.82 -19.69
CA ASN A 448 -3.45 -10.84 -19.32
C ASN A 448 -2.65 -11.26 -18.08
N LYS A 449 -3.20 -12.10 -17.19
CA LYS A 449 -2.47 -12.62 -16.02
C LYS A 449 -1.36 -13.61 -16.41
N ILE A 450 -1.38 -14.18 -17.61
CA ILE A 450 -0.35 -15.09 -18.11
C ILE A 450 1.00 -14.37 -18.23
N LEU A 451 0.99 -13.11 -18.66
CA LEU A 451 2.21 -12.29 -18.76
C LEU A 451 2.96 -12.14 -17.42
N LYS A 452 2.27 -12.34 -16.29
CA LYS A 452 2.87 -12.29 -14.96
C LYS A 452 3.50 -13.62 -14.52
N LYS A 453 3.39 -14.68 -15.32
CA LYS A 453 3.86 -16.03 -14.98
C LYS A 453 5.23 -16.29 -15.60
N LYS A 454 6.20 -16.59 -14.75
CA LYS A 454 7.60 -16.82 -15.15
C LYS A 454 7.82 -18.20 -15.80
N SER A 455 7.30 -19.26 -15.19
CA SER A 455 7.49 -20.63 -15.69
C SER A 455 6.35 -21.08 -16.62
N GLN A 456 6.69 -21.99 -17.54
CA GLN A 456 5.73 -22.58 -18.48
C GLN A 456 4.58 -23.31 -17.76
N VAL A 457 4.87 -24.03 -16.68
CA VAL A 457 3.86 -24.69 -15.82
C VAL A 457 2.85 -23.69 -15.28
N ASN A 458 3.31 -22.55 -14.77
CA ASN A 458 2.43 -21.50 -14.24
C ASN A 458 1.58 -20.83 -15.33
N LYS A 459 2.13 -20.70 -16.55
CA LYS A 459 1.37 -20.23 -17.73
C LYS A 459 0.28 -21.22 -18.10
N ARG A 460 0.58 -22.53 -18.15
CA ARG A 460 -0.40 -23.60 -18.43
C ARG A 460 -1.51 -23.64 -17.39
N TYR A 461 -1.19 -23.56 -16.11
CA TYR A 461 -2.19 -23.47 -15.04
C TYR A 461 -3.10 -22.24 -15.19
N GLN A 462 -2.55 -21.09 -15.60
CA GLN A 462 -3.35 -19.90 -15.87
C GLN A 462 -4.24 -20.06 -17.11
N LEU A 463 -3.79 -20.77 -18.16
CA LEU A 463 -4.62 -21.12 -19.31
C LEU A 463 -5.82 -22.00 -18.92
N VAL A 464 -5.58 -23.04 -18.10
CA VAL A 464 -6.65 -23.91 -17.58
C VAL A 464 -7.70 -23.09 -16.82
N LYS A 465 -7.29 -22.07 -16.05
CA LYS A 465 -8.25 -21.15 -15.40
C LYS A 465 -9.12 -20.39 -16.39
N VAL A 466 -8.58 -19.96 -17.53
CA VAL A 466 -9.35 -19.28 -18.58
C VAL A 466 -10.35 -20.26 -19.20
N LEU A 467 -9.91 -21.48 -19.53
CA LEU A 467 -10.76 -22.51 -20.11
C LEU A 467 -11.92 -22.89 -19.17
N ASN A 468 -11.63 -23.10 -17.89
CA ASN A 468 -12.64 -23.39 -16.86
C ASN A 468 -13.62 -22.23 -16.66
N TYR A 469 -13.13 -20.99 -16.74
CA TYR A 469 -14.00 -19.81 -16.69
C TYR A 469 -14.99 -19.82 -17.88
N LEU A 470 -14.50 -20.06 -19.09
CA LEU A 470 -15.30 -20.07 -20.31
C LEU A 470 -16.33 -21.21 -20.30
N SER A 471 -15.91 -22.44 -19.98
CA SER A 471 -16.79 -23.62 -20.00
C SER A 471 -17.90 -23.50 -18.95
N SER A 472 -17.54 -23.16 -17.72
CA SER A 472 -18.49 -23.13 -16.59
C SER A 472 -19.54 -22.02 -16.65
N ARG A 473 -19.37 -21.04 -17.54
CA ARG A 473 -20.25 -19.85 -17.70
C ARG A 473 -20.74 -19.65 -19.12
N ASN A 474 -20.65 -20.67 -19.99
CA ASN A 474 -21.03 -20.54 -21.40
C ASN A 474 -22.51 -20.15 -21.58
N ASN A 475 -23.39 -20.52 -20.63
CA ASN A 475 -24.79 -20.10 -20.62
C ASN A 475 -24.99 -18.57 -20.62
N TYR A 476 -24.10 -17.80 -19.97
CA TYR A 476 -24.13 -16.34 -20.05
C TYR A 476 -23.79 -15.81 -21.44
N PHE A 477 -22.89 -16.49 -22.16
CA PHE A 477 -22.57 -16.13 -23.53
C PHE A 477 -23.75 -16.46 -24.45
N VAL A 478 -24.31 -17.67 -24.35
CA VAL A 478 -25.41 -18.17 -25.21
C VAL A 478 -26.66 -17.29 -25.17
N LEU A 479 -26.83 -16.47 -24.13
CA LEU A 479 -27.86 -15.43 -24.10
C LEU A 479 -27.85 -14.50 -25.31
N TYR A 480 -26.73 -14.38 -26.04
CA TYR A 480 -26.70 -13.64 -27.30
C TYR A 480 -27.86 -14.08 -28.22
N LYS A 481 -28.15 -15.39 -28.31
CA LYS A 481 -29.21 -15.97 -29.16
C LYS A 481 -30.61 -15.47 -28.84
N LYS A 482 -30.87 -15.04 -27.60
CA LYS A 482 -32.19 -14.53 -27.20
C LYS A 482 -32.43 -13.09 -27.65
N PHE A 483 -31.38 -12.41 -28.10
CA PHE A 483 -31.41 -10.98 -28.42
C PHE A 483 -30.86 -10.69 -29.83
N THR A 484 -30.37 -11.71 -30.53
CA THR A 484 -30.06 -11.71 -31.97
C THR A 484 -31.31 -12.09 -32.73
#